data_AF-A0A518GFD6-F1
#
_entry.id   AF-A0A518GFD6-F1
#
_cell.length_a   1.000
_cell.length_b   1.000
_cell.length_c   1.000
_cell.angle_alpha   90.00
_cell.angle_beta   90.00
_cell.angle_gamma   90.00
#
_symmetry.space_group_name_H-M   'P 1'
#
loop_
_entity.id
_entity.type
_entity.pdbx_description
1 polymer ?
#
loop_
_entity_poly.entity_id
_entity_poly.type
_entity_poly.pdbx_seq_one_letter_code
_entity_poly.pdbx_strand_id
1 'polypeptide(L)'
;MSDQPITNMSPALPDYGIYDRWPVDGEAWIHPEDRELAKQLIPSERVFRREKWDGEYYWLAYGQQTLRLQPTLWLEVPPIDLEVGEQIELLAHQGDNDPGLFHIQDIHYNRVHQNHEYFLQRDGLHLPDAFPREHLRKLHQQHHLRVGDPEHTMPQPRLSAEVPLLDVGDLTGDDQQKKT
;
A
#
# COMPACT_ATOMS: atom_id res chain seq x y z
N MET A 1 -3.51 -39.23 39.13
CA MET A 1 -2.71 -38.05 38.77
C MET A 1 -2.65 -38.04 37.27
N SER A 2 -3.51 -37.23 36.65
CA SER A 2 -3.66 -37.21 35.20
C SER A 2 -2.60 -36.26 34.63
N ASP A 3 -1.67 -36.80 33.85
CA ASP A 3 -0.82 -36.01 32.95
C ASP A 3 -1.73 -35.21 32.01
N GLN A 4 -1.77 -33.90 32.21
CA GLN A 4 -2.30 -33.01 31.20
C GLN A 4 -1.18 -32.82 30.16
N PRO A 5 -1.43 -33.05 28.87
CA PRO A 5 -0.44 -32.75 27.85
C PRO A 5 -0.14 -31.25 27.91
N ILE A 6 1.14 -30.91 27.89
CA ILE A 6 1.63 -29.53 27.79
C ILE A 6 0.99 -28.92 26.54
N THR A 7 -0.01 -28.08 26.74
CA THR A 7 -0.75 -27.42 25.67
C THR A 7 0.23 -26.57 24.86
N ASN A 8 0.35 -26.85 23.56
CA ASN A 8 1.12 -26.12 22.53
C ASN A 8 1.89 -24.88 23.03
N MET A 9 3.20 -25.03 23.25
CA MET A 9 4.13 -23.95 23.64
C MET A 9 4.50 -23.00 22.48
N SER A 10 3.88 -23.18 21.31
CA SER A 10 4.10 -22.33 20.13
C SER A 10 3.17 -21.10 20.19
N PRO A 11 3.67 -19.89 19.88
CA PRO A 11 2.84 -18.70 19.86
C PRO A 11 1.70 -18.83 18.84
N ALA A 12 0.56 -18.19 19.13
CA ALA A 12 -0.54 -18.12 18.19
C ALA A 12 -0.15 -17.21 17.03
N LEU A 13 -0.10 -17.77 15.82
CA LEU A 13 0.25 -17.03 14.60
C LEU A 13 -1.02 -16.54 13.87
N PRO A 14 -0.98 -15.36 13.22
CA PRO A 14 0.17 -14.46 13.14
C PRO A 14 0.35 -13.61 14.40
N ASP A 15 1.61 -13.27 14.69
CA ASP A 15 1.97 -12.29 15.71
C ASP A 15 2.99 -11.27 15.17
N TYR A 16 3.23 -10.22 15.95
CA TYR A 16 3.99 -9.05 15.52
C TYR A 16 5.10 -8.74 16.51
N GLY A 17 6.23 -8.27 15.99
CA GLY A 17 7.37 -7.99 16.84
C GLY A 17 8.53 -7.33 16.12
N ILE A 18 9.52 -6.95 16.91
CA ILE A 18 10.73 -6.27 16.44
C ILE A 18 11.99 -7.03 16.87
N TYR A 19 13.06 -6.85 16.11
CA TYR A 19 14.41 -7.27 16.48
C TYR A 19 15.25 -6.05 16.80
N ASP A 20 15.27 -5.66 18.07
CA ASP A 20 16.00 -4.47 18.51
C ASP A 20 17.53 -4.70 18.59
N ARG A 21 17.97 -5.96 18.54
CA ARG A 21 19.38 -6.36 18.73
C ARG A 21 19.74 -7.57 17.90
N TRP A 22 21.03 -7.68 17.58
CA TRP A 22 21.63 -8.91 17.09
C TRP A 22 21.80 -9.93 18.23
N PRO A 23 21.45 -11.22 17.99
CA PRO A 23 21.88 -12.29 18.88
C PRO A 23 23.40 -12.35 19.00
N VAL A 24 23.89 -12.74 20.19
CA VAL A 24 25.32 -12.87 20.47
C VAL A 24 25.99 -13.93 19.59
N ASP A 25 25.25 -14.98 19.23
CA ASP A 25 25.74 -16.13 18.46
C ASP A 25 25.88 -15.85 16.95
N GLY A 26 25.75 -14.59 16.52
CA GLY A 26 25.96 -14.14 15.14
C GLY A 26 24.75 -14.35 14.24
N GLU A 27 24.97 -14.87 13.03
CA GLU A 27 23.97 -14.96 11.94
C GLU A 27 23.47 -16.39 11.67
N ALA A 28 23.91 -17.38 12.46
CA ALA A 28 23.60 -18.79 12.22
C ALA A 28 22.10 -19.10 12.27
N TRP A 29 21.33 -18.28 13.00
CA TRP A 29 19.88 -18.37 13.15
C TRP A 29 19.10 -17.82 11.94
N ILE A 30 19.76 -17.17 10.99
CA ILE A 30 19.15 -16.68 9.76
C ILE A 30 19.34 -17.71 8.65
N HIS A 31 18.26 -18.00 7.91
CA HIS A 31 18.35 -18.85 6.73
C HIS A 31 19.44 -18.33 5.77
N PRO A 32 20.33 -19.18 5.23
CA PRO A 32 21.51 -18.74 4.47
C PRO A 32 21.21 -17.77 3.31
N GLU A 33 20.10 -17.98 2.61
CA GLU A 33 19.66 -17.14 1.48
C GLU A 33 19.16 -15.75 1.91
N ASP A 34 18.77 -15.60 3.18
CA ASP A 34 18.08 -14.40 3.68
C ASP A 34 19.03 -13.49 4.47
N ARG A 35 20.31 -13.88 4.65
CA ARG A 35 21.28 -13.18 5.50
C ARG A 35 21.52 -11.73 5.10
N GLU A 36 21.72 -11.48 3.81
CA GLU A 36 21.99 -10.12 3.32
C GLU A 36 20.76 -9.21 3.45
N LEU A 37 19.56 -9.77 3.28
CA LEU A 37 18.32 -9.04 3.51
C LEU A 37 18.11 -8.78 5.00
N ALA A 38 18.34 -9.77 5.86
CA ALA A 38 18.23 -9.64 7.30
C ALA A 38 19.18 -8.55 7.85
N LYS A 39 20.41 -8.44 7.33
CA LYS A 39 21.36 -7.37 7.70
C LYS A 39 20.88 -5.96 7.42
N GLN A 40 20.00 -5.79 6.42
CA GLN A 40 19.45 -4.49 6.07
C GLN A 40 18.25 -4.13 6.95
N LEU A 41 17.56 -5.15 7.48
CA LEU A 41 16.31 -5.01 8.21
C LEU A 41 16.48 -5.14 9.73
N ILE A 42 17.52 -5.82 10.19
CA ILE A 42 17.79 -6.15 11.60
C ILE A 42 19.21 -5.67 11.96
N PRO A 43 19.40 -5.03 13.13
CA PRO A 43 18.41 -4.71 14.13
C PRO A 43 17.67 -3.41 13.77
N SER A 44 16.38 -3.34 14.09
CA SER A 44 15.61 -2.12 13.88
C SER A 44 14.33 -2.14 14.71
N GLU A 45 13.64 -0.99 14.70
CA GLU A 45 12.30 -0.84 15.26
C GLU A 45 11.21 -1.29 14.28
N ARG A 46 11.57 -1.85 13.12
CA ARG A 46 10.61 -2.33 12.11
C ARG A 46 9.73 -3.43 12.67
N VAL A 47 8.43 -3.27 12.46
CA VAL A 47 7.42 -4.24 12.88
C VAL A 47 7.31 -5.34 11.84
N PHE A 48 7.77 -6.53 12.18
CA PHE A 48 7.62 -7.72 11.36
C PHE A 48 6.34 -8.47 11.75
N ARG A 49 5.66 -9.04 10.76
CA ARG A 49 4.61 -10.03 10.98
C ARG A 49 5.20 -11.42 10.85
N ARG A 50 5.08 -12.25 11.87
CA ARG A 50 5.45 -13.66 11.79
C ARG A 50 4.21 -14.47 11.45
N GLU A 51 4.25 -15.13 10.30
CA GLU A 51 3.05 -15.69 9.66
C GLU A 51 2.88 -17.19 9.89
N LYS A 52 3.99 -17.93 9.80
CA LYS A 52 3.98 -19.39 9.88
C LYS A 52 5.29 -19.94 10.43
N TRP A 53 5.23 -21.18 10.86
CA TRP A 53 6.35 -22.01 11.29
C TRP A 53 6.39 -23.27 10.43
N ASP A 54 7.55 -23.58 9.85
CA ASP A 54 7.71 -24.78 9.00
C ASP A 54 8.38 -25.98 9.70
N GLY A 55 8.73 -25.84 10.97
CA GLY A 55 9.45 -26.85 11.74
C GLY A 55 10.91 -26.48 12.04
N GLU A 56 11.49 -25.54 11.30
CA GLU A 56 12.87 -25.07 11.51
C GLU A 56 12.97 -23.54 11.49
N TYR A 57 12.21 -22.87 10.62
CA TYR A 57 12.18 -21.42 10.46
C TYR A 57 10.78 -20.85 10.64
N TYR A 58 10.74 -19.70 11.29
CA TYR A 58 9.63 -18.78 11.23
C TYR A 58 9.72 -17.96 9.95
N TRP A 59 8.58 -17.76 9.31
CA TRP A 59 8.45 -16.91 8.14
C TRP A 59 7.95 -15.53 8.60
N LEU A 60 8.81 -14.54 8.42
CA LEU A 60 8.52 -13.16 8.76
C LEU A 60 8.27 -12.36 7.49
N ALA A 61 7.17 -11.64 7.45
CA ALA A 61 6.83 -10.70 6.40
C ALA A 61 7.08 -9.27 6.88
N TYR A 62 7.61 -8.46 5.96
CA TYR A 62 7.75 -7.03 6.11
C TYR A 62 7.49 -6.38 4.75
N GLY A 63 6.24 -5.93 4.54
CA GLY A 63 5.74 -5.57 3.22
C GLY A 63 5.86 -6.74 2.25
N GLN A 64 6.55 -6.52 1.11
CA GLN A 64 6.80 -7.55 0.10
C GLN A 64 8.03 -8.42 0.39
N GLN A 65 8.78 -8.12 1.45
CA GLN A 65 9.98 -8.86 1.82
C GLN A 65 9.63 -9.98 2.79
N THR A 66 10.31 -11.12 2.65
CA THR A 66 10.16 -12.27 3.54
C THR A 66 11.51 -12.73 4.05
N LEU A 67 11.59 -13.07 5.34
CA LEU A 67 12.76 -13.62 6.01
C LEU A 67 12.41 -14.94 6.69
N ARG A 68 13.34 -15.89 6.67
CA ARG A 68 13.27 -17.15 7.42
C ARG A 68 14.27 -17.13 8.56
N LEU A 69 13.77 -17.18 9.79
CA LEU A 69 14.56 -17.05 11.01
C LEU A 69 14.26 -18.22 11.95
N GLN A 70 15.30 -18.84 12.51
CA GLN A 70 15.14 -19.83 13.57
C GLN A 70 14.53 -19.17 14.83
N PRO A 71 13.95 -19.96 15.75
CA PRO A 71 13.42 -19.43 17.00
C PRO A 71 14.49 -18.66 17.78
N THR A 72 14.24 -17.37 17.99
CA THR A 72 15.14 -16.47 18.71
C THR A 72 14.31 -15.47 19.52
N LEU A 73 14.97 -14.77 20.43
CA LEU A 73 14.31 -13.74 21.22
C LEU A 73 14.04 -12.53 20.33
N TRP A 74 12.77 -12.13 20.28
CA TRP A 74 12.30 -10.91 19.66
C TRP A 74 11.36 -10.21 20.65
N LEU A 75 11.12 -8.91 20.47
CA LEU A 75 10.16 -8.20 21.31
C LEU A 75 8.81 -8.25 20.61
N GLU A 76 7.86 -8.98 21.20
CA GLU A 76 6.46 -8.97 20.74
C GLU A 76 5.85 -7.58 20.96
N VAL A 77 5.11 -7.10 19.97
CA VAL A 77 4.44 -5.78 19.97
C VAL A 77 2.95 -5.96 19.66
N PRO A 78 2.10 -4.97 20.00
CA PRO A 78 0.68 -5.06 19.70
C PRO A 78 0.42 -5.27 18.19
N PRO A 79 -0.65 -5.97 17.81
CA PRO A 79 -0.94 -6.23 16.40
C PRO A 79 -1.28 -4.94 15.65
N ILE A 80 -0.96 -4.93 14.35
CA ILE A 80 -1.28 -3.84 13.41
C ILE A 80 -2.25 -4.31 12.33
N ASP A 81 -3.06 -3.39 11.81
CA ASP A 81 -4.07 -3.63 10.76
C ASP A 81 -3.70 -3.01 9.40
N LEU A 82 -2.50 -2.44 9.30
CA LEU A 82 -1.93 -1.81 8.12
C LEU A 82 -0.58 -2.46 7.80
N GLU A 83 -0.24 -2.55 6.51
CA GLU A 83 0.99 -3.19 6.04
C GLU A 83 1.88 -2.23 5.24
N VAL A 84 3.19 -2.48 5.27
CA VAL A 84 4.15 -1.77 4.41
C VAL A 84 3.78 -2.02 2.94
N GLY A 85 3.75 -0.94 2.15
CA GLY A 85 3.31 -0.92 0.76
C GLY A 85 1.81 -0.68 0.59
N GLU A 86 1.01 -0.71 1.65
CA GLU A 86 -0.43 -0.44 1.56
C GLU A 86 -0.73 1.04 1.26
N GLN A 87 -1.72 1.28 0.40
CA GLN A 87 -2.22 2.62 0.12
C GLN A 87 -3.26 3.03 1.18
N ILE A 88 -3.05 4.20 1.78
CA ILE A 88 -3.89 4.75 2.84
C ILE A 88 -4.29 6.20 2.51
N GLU A 89 -5.28 6.70 3.24
CA GLU A 89 -5.59 8.14 3.30
C GLU A 89 -4.99 8.72 4.60
N LEU A 90 -4.15 9.75 4.47
CA LEU A 90 -3.72 10.59 5.58
C LEU A 90 -4.80 11.64 5.84
N LEU A 91 -5.31 11.67 7.07
CA LEU A 91 -6.36 12.58 7.50
C LEU A 91 -5.77 13.95 7.87
N ALA A 92 -6.52 15.01 7.58
CA ALA A 92 -6.20 16.34 8.06
C ALA A 92 -6.28 16.36 9.59
N HIS A 93 -5.21 16.82 10.24
CA HIS A 93 -5.17 16.99 11.69
C HIS A 93 -4.82 18.43 12.01
N GLN A 94 -5.80 19.23 12.42
CA GLN A 94 -5.65 20.63 12.87
C GLN A 94 -4.84 21.59 11.96
N GLY A 95 -4.58 21.21 10.70
CA GLY A 95 -3.76 21.96 9.75
C GLY A 95 -2.29 21.51 9.65
N ASP A 96 -1.88 20.52 10.44
CA ASP A 96 -0.49 20.02 10.48
C ASP A 96 -0.19 19.00 9.38
N ASN A 97 -1.20 18.22 8.98
CA ASN A 97 -1.05 17.20 7.93
C ASN A 97 -1.50 17.73 6.57
N ASP A 98 -0.76 17.41 5.50
CA ASP A 98 -1.22 17.52 4.11
C ASP A 98 -2.09 16.29 3.75
N PRO A 99 -3.43 16.39 3.82
CA PRO A 99 -4.31 15.23 3.63
C PRO A 99 -4.21 14.72 2.19
N GLY A 100 -4.28 13.40 2.02
CA GLY A 100 -4.20 12.81 0.69
C GLY A 100 -3.95 11.31 0.73
N LEU A 101 -3.70 10.75 -0.45
CA LEU A 101 -3.37 9.34 -0.59
C LEU A 101 -1.85 9.13 -0.56
N PHE A 102 -1.43 8.17 0.26
CA PHE A 102 -0.02 7.83 0.45
C PHE A 102 0.15 6.31 0.47
N HIS A 103 1.38 5.85 0.26
CA HIS A 103 1.75 4.46 0.55
C HIS A 103 2.53 4.42 1.86
N ILE A 104 2.31 3.39 2.65
CA ILE A 104 3.13 3.11 3.83
C ILE A 104 4.49 2.61 3.35
N GLN A 105 5.55 3.30 3.74
CA GLN A 105 6.91 2.92 3.41
C GLN A 105 7.55 2.06 4.51
N ASP A 106 7.34 2.45 5.76
CA ASP A 106 7.93 1.79 6.92
C ASP A 106 6.95 1.86 8.09
N ILE A 107 7.03 0.90 9.00
CA ILE A 107 6.25 0.82 10.22
C ILE A 107 7.21 0.50 11.35
N HIS A 108 7.41 1.45 12.26
CA HIS A 108 8.26 1.28 13.44
C HIS A 108 7.42 1.15 14.70
N TYR A 109 7.97 0.47 15.70
CA TYR A 109 7.41 0.45 17.04
C TYR A 109 8.25 1.31 17.98
N ASN A 110 7.70 2.45 18.38
CA ASN A 110 8.33 3.33 19.34
C ASN A 110 8.15 2.75 20.74
N ARG A 111 9.25 2.26 21.33
CA ARG A 111 9.23 1.56 22.61
C ARG A 111 8.97 2.48 23.80
N VAL A 112 9.31 3.76 23.69
CA VAL A 112 9.15 4.74 24.76
C VAL A 112 7.68 5.09 24.92
N HIS A 113 6.97 5.27 23.80
CA HIS A 113 5.56 5.62 23.78
C HIS A 113 4.62 4.42 23.60
N GLN A 114 5.17 3.23 23.34
CA GLN A 114 4.44 1.97 23.15
C GLN A 114 3.38 2.04 22.04
N ASN A 115 3.72 2.72 20.94
CA ASN A 115 2.84 2.92 19.79
C ASN A 115 3.54 2.62 18.46
N HIS A 116 2.73 2.46 17.43
CA HIS A 116 3.19 2.26 16.06
C HIS A 116 3.30 3.61 15.34
N GLU A 117 4.41 3.78 14.66
CA GLU A 117 4.75 4.95 13.87
C GLU A 117 4.82 4.55 12.39
N TYR A 118 4.10 5.27 11.55
CA TYR A 118 3.96 4.98 10.13
C TYR A 118 4.67 6.04 9.31
N PHE A 119 5.61 5.61 8.48
CA PHE A 119 6.33 6.47 7.55
C PHE A 119 5.66 6.39 6.19
N LEU A 120 5.35 7.55 5.61
CA LEU A 120 4.54 7.66 4.42
C LEU A 120 5.35 8.17 3.23
N GLN A 121 4.96 7.75 2.03
CA GLN A 121 5.51 8.25 0.78
C GLN A 121 4.42 8.53 -0.26
N ARG A 122 4.68 9.51 -1.13
CA ARG A 122 3.85 9.85 -2.31
C ARG A 122 4.77 10.15 -3.48
N ASP A 123 4.52 9.49 -4.62
CA ASP A 123 5.31 9.66 -5.85
C ASP A 123 6.83 9.47 -5.66
N GLY A 124 7.21 8.58 -4.75
CA GLY A 124 8.62 8.30 -4.39
C GLY A 124 9.26 9.35 -3.46
N LEU A 125 8.52 10.37 -3.03
CA LEU A 125 8.95 11.33 -2.02
C LEU A 125 8.48 10.87 -0.64
N HIS A 126 9.42 10.76 0.30
CA HIS A 126 9.13 10.40 1.68
C HIS A 126 8.71 11.63 2.48
N LEU A 127 7.71 11.48 3.33
CA LEU A 127 7.38 12.50 4.31
C LEU A 127 8.41 12.42 5.45
N PRO A 128 8.87 13.57 5.97
CA PRO A 128 9.87 13.59 7.02
C PRO A 128 9.33 13.10 8.37
N ASP A 129 8.02 13.26 8.59
CA ASP A 129 7.37 12.96 9.87
C ASP A 129 6.80 11.54 9.90
N ALA A 130 6.82 10.96 11.09
CA ALA A 130 6.10 9.73 11.39
C ALA A 130 4.66 10.06 11.81
N PHE A 131 3.72 9.25 11.36
CA PHE A 131 2.29 9.43 11.65
C PHE A 131 1.79 8.33 12.57
N PRO A 132 0.97 8.64 13.58
CA PRO A 132 0.32 7.63 14.40
C PRO A 132 -0.88 7.03 13.68
N ARG A 133 -1.34 5.85 14.13
CA ARG A 133 -2.42 5.08 13.49
C ARG A 133 -3.71 5.89 13.31
N GLU A 134 -4.07 6.74 14.27
CA GLU A 134 -5.28 7.56 14.27
C GLU A 134 -5.34 8.61 13.16
N HIS A 135 -4.19 8.97 12.59
CA HIS A 135 -4.12 9.90 11.44
C HIS A 135 -4.36 9.20 10.12
N LEU A 136 -4.45 7.86 10.11
CA LEU A 136 -4.52 7.07 8.90
C LEU A 136 -5.87 6.39 8.74
N ARG A 137 -6.36 6.34 7.51
CA ARG A 137 -7.52 5.55 7.14
C ARG A 137 -7.15 4.51 6.10
N LYS A 138 -7.42 3.25 6.42
CA LYS A 138 -7.33 2.13 5.48
C LYS A 138 -8.32 2.34 4.35
N LEU A 139 -7.84 2.31 3.11
CA LEU A 139 -8.71 2.38 1.95
C LEU A 139 -9.45 1.06 1.81
N HIS A 140 -10.77 1.09 1.95
CA HIS A 140 -11.60 -0.05 1.61
C HIS A 140 -11.85 0.02 0.10
N GLN A 141 -11.18 -0.83 -0.68
CA GLN A 141 -11.51 -0.96 -2.10
C GLN A 141 -12.92 -1.56 -2.24
N GLN A 142 -13.95 -0.70 -2.31
CA GLN A 142 -15.25 -1.10 -2.81
C GLN A 142 -15.15 -1.16 -4.33
N HIS A 143 -14.81 -2.33 -4.87
CA HIS A 143 -14.99 -2.63 -6.29
C HIS A 143 -16.49 -2.74 -6.59
N HIS A 144 -17.21 -1.62 -6.55
CA HIS A 144 -18.44 -1.50 -7.32
C HIS A 144 -18.05 -1.16 -8.76
N LEU A 145 -17.61 -2.18 -9.49
CA LEU A 145 -17.72 -2.12 -10.95
C LEU A 145 -19.21 -1.89 -11.24
N ARG A 146 -19.55 -0.75 -11.85
CA ARG A 146 -20.86 -0.61 -12.50
C ARG A 146 -20.92 -1.66 -13.61
N VAL A 147 -21.48 -2.83 -13.30
CA VAL A 147 -21.95 -3.75 -14.34
C VAL A 147 -23.22 -3.12 -14.89
N GLY A 148 -23.08 -2.47 -16.03
CA GLY A 148 -24.16 -1.80 -16.72
C GLY A 148 -23.63 -0.55 -17.39
N ASP A 149 -23.18 -0.70 -18.63
CA ASP A 149 -23.37 0.37 -19.60
C ASP A 149 -24.85 0.75 -19.53
N PRO A 150 -25.23 2.01 -19.22
CA PRO A 150 -26.55 2.44 -19.63
C PRO A 150 -26.54 2.27 -21.15
N GLU A 151 -27.44 1.45 -21.69
CA GLU A 151 -27.62 1.28 -23.13
C GLU A 151 -27.52 2.66 -23.77
N HIS A 152 -26.41 2.94 -24.45
CA HIS A 152 -26.27 4.18 -25.17
C HIS A 152 -27.18 4.00 -26.38
N THR A 153 -28.45 4.39 -26.23
CA THR A 153 -29.37 4.41 -27.36
C THR A 153 -28.79 5.42 -28.32
N MET A 154 -28.13 4.94 -29.39
CA MET A 154 -27.69 5.83 -30.45
C MET A 154 -28.91 6.64 -30.87
N PRO A 155 -28.84 7.98 -30.88
CA PRO A 155 -29.97 8.77 -31.34
C PRO A 155 -30.29 8.29 -32.75
N GLN A 156 -31.49 7.73 -32.94
CA GLN A 156 -31.92 7.34 -34.28
C GLN A 156 -31.83 8.59 -35.14
N PRO A 157 -31.11 8.55 -36.27
CA PRO A 157 -31.11 9.67 -37.19
C PRO A 157 -32.56 9.88 -37.60
N ARG A 158 -33.15 11.03 -37.21
CA ARG A 158 -34.43 11.45 -37.77
C ARG A 158 -34.17 11.75 -39.25
N LEU A 159 -34.49 10.80 -40.11
CA LEU A 159 -34.64 11.04 -41.54
C LEU A 159 -35.91 11.88 -41.75
N SER A 160 -35.87 13.15 -41.35
CA SER A 160 -36.82 14.21 -41.73
C SER A 160 -36.43 15.51 -41.05
N ALA A 161 -35.37 16.12 -41.55
CA ALA A 161 -35.35 17.56 -41.70
C ALA A 161 -35.03 17.80 -43.17
N GLU A 162 -35.98 18.35 -43.91
CA GLU A 162 -35.69 19.01 -45.18
C GLU A 162 -34.61 20.05 -44.87
N VAL A 163 -33.36 19.73 -45.17
CA VAL A 163 -32.27 20.70 -45.11
C VAL A 163 -32.54 21.65 -46.28
N PRO A 164 -32.89 22.93 -46.06
CA PRO A 164 -32.95 23.86 -47.18
C PRO A 164 -31.55 23.88 -47.79
N LEU A 165 -31.48 23.52 -49.07
CA LEU A 165 -30.26 23.57 -49.86
C LEU A 165 -29.66 24.98 -49.68
N LEU A 166 -28.47 25.06 -49.07
CA LEU A 166 -27.76 26.32 -48.98
C LEU A 166 -27.47 26.77 -50.41
N ASP A 167 -28.12 27.85 -50.82
CA ASP A 167 -27.85 28.52 -52.09
C ASP A 167 -26.47 29.17 -52.01
N VAL A 168 -25.46 28.45 -52.49
CA VAL A 168 -24.10 28.95 -52.65
C VAL A 168 -24.10 29.72 -53.96
N GLY A 169 -24.41 31.02 -53.88
CA GLY A 169 -24.54 31.89 -55.04
C GLY A 169 -23.38 31.73 -56.03
N ASP A 170 -23.73 31.71 -57.32
CA ASP A 170 -22.81 31.56 -58.44
C ASP A 170 -21.67 32.59 -58.37
N LEU A 171 -20.46 32.11 -58.12
CA LEU A 171 -19.23 32.85 -58.40
C LEU A 171 -18.76 32.48 -59.81
N THR A 172 -19.49 32.97 -60.82
CA THR A 172 -18.98 33.02 -62.19
C THR A 172 -19.20 34.40 -62.81
N GLY A 173 -18.12 34.95 -63.37
CA GLY A 173 -18.08 36.21 -64.12
C GLY A 173 -17.44 37.35 -63.33
N ASP A 174 -16.43 38.06 -63.79
CA ASP A 174 -15.73 38.02 -65.06
C ASP A 174 -14.40 38.74 -64.83
N ASP A 175 -13.32 38.11 -65.27
CA ASP A 175 -12.10 38.80 -65.63
C ASP A 175 -12.37 39.43 -67.00
N GLN A 176 -12.45 40.77 -67.09
CA GLN A 176 -11.98 41.59 -68.22
C GLN A 176 -12.11 43.11 -67.94
N GLN A 177 -10.94 43.75 -67.93
CA GLN A 177 -10.62 45.04 -68.56
C GLN A 177 -11.27 46.33 -68.05
N LYS A 178 -10.42 47.20 -67.49
CA LYS A 178 -10.50 48.65 -67.73
C LYS A 178 -9.14 49.23 -68.10
N LYS A 179 -9.06 49.61 -69.38
CA LYS A 179 -8.53 50.86 -69.99
C LYS A 179 -7.16 51.34 -69.47
N THR A 180 -6.20 51.65 -70.33
CA THR A 180 -6.23 52.77 -71.28
C THR A 180 -5.08 52.65 -72.26
#